data_AF-A0AAP3YZN2-F1
#
_entry.id   AF-A0AAP3YZN2-F1
#
_cell.length_a   1.000
_cell.length_b   1.000
_cell.length_c   1.000
_cell.angle_alpha   90.00
_cell.angle_beta   90.00
_cell.angle_gamma   90.00
#
_symmetry.space_group_name_H-M   'P 1'
#
loop_
_entity.id
_entity.type
_entity.pdbx_description
1 polymer ?
#
loop_
_entity_poly.entity_id
_entity_poly.type
_entity_poly.pdbx_seq_one_letter_code
_entity_poly.pdbx_strand_id
1 'polypeptide(L)'
;MSISINEAWIKNMYKIVEELHIKSTLTRQELKRGALSLVKGLNASKRGWGVTTSDSEAEYINTVWSDFEIYSLALKVIGMLTPTEFVNIFPTKKEYDGHKFEMKDYFSVQEAMKHWNLTQPIGDSEQVLDFLWDLYNLDISFFMVGVMSSVSSVHSMQTGKGLIEDFFGIEPVN
;
A
#
# COMPACT_ATOMS: atom_id res chain seq x y z
N MET A 1 -10.73 -26.59 12.44
CA MET A 1 -10.95 -25.14 12.64
C MET A 1 -10.55 -24.44 11.35
N SER A 2 -11.51 -23.90 10.60
CA SER A 2 -11.23 -23.20 9.33
C SER A 2 -10.69 -21.81 9.62
N ILE A 3 -9.48 -21.49 9.13
CA ILE A 3 -8.89 -20.16 9.21
C ILE A 3 -9.73 -19.21 8.34
N SER A 4 -10.06 -18.02 8.85
CA SER A 4 -10.76 -17.01 8.04
C SER A 4 -9.86 -16.53 6.89
N ILE A 5 -10.44 -16.14 5.75
CA ILE A 5 -9.66 -15.68 4.59
C ILE A 5 -8.70 -14.53 4.96
N ASN A 6 -9.13 -13.64 5.84
CA ASN A 6 -8.30 -12.52 6.33
C ASN A 6 -7.11 -13.02 7.14
N GLU A 7 -7.32 -13.95 8.08
CA GLU A 7 -6.22 -14.54 8.85
C GLU A 7 -5.22 -15.27 7.96
N ALA A 8 -5.68 -15.94 6.89
CA ALA A 8 -4.80 -16.60 5.94
C ALA A 8 -3.91 -15.58 5.20
N TRP A 9 -4.47 -14.45 4.76
CA TRP A 9 -3.71 -13.38 4.12
C TRP A 9 -2.69 -12.75 5.06
N ILE A 10 -3.07 -12.48 6.31
CA ILE A 10 -2.17 -11.93 7.33
C ILE A 10 -0.99 -12.89 7.60
N LYS A 11 -1.28 -14.19 7.79
CA LYS A 11 -0.23 -15.20 7.99
C LYS A 11 0.71 -15.32 6.79
N ASN A 12 0.16 -15.32 5.57
CA ASN A 12 0.95 -15.37 4.35
C ASN A 12 1.83 -14.14 4.18
N MET A 13 1.32 -12.95 4.53
CA MET A 13 2.09 -11.72 4.51
C MET A 13 3.32 -11.80 5.40
N TYR A 14 3.17 -12.20 6.67
CA TYR A 14 4.33 -12.31 7.57
C TYR A 14 5.37 -13.32 7.09
N LYS A 15 4.93 -14.47 6.58
CA LYS A 15 5.83 -15.44 5.95
C LYS A 15 6.61 -14.82 4.78
N ILE A 16 5.94 -14.03 3.94
CA ILE A 16 6.57 -13.34 2.82
C ILE A 16 7.56 -12.28 3.30
N VAL A 17 7.23 -11.52 4.34
CA VAL A 17 8.15 -10.51 4.93
C VAL A 17 9.44 -11.17 5.41
N GLU A 18 9.34 -12.33 6.08
CA GLU A 18 10.51 -13.12 6.52
C GLU A 18 11.32 -13.65 5.32
N GLU A 19 10.65 -14.21 4.31
CA GLU A 19 11.31 -14.70 3.09
C GLU A 19 12.09 -13.59 2.35
N LEU A 20 11.49 -12.39 2.24
CA LEU A 20 12.08 -11.24 1.57
C LEU A 20 13.28 -10.66 2.33
N HIS A 21 13.32 -10.76 3.67
CA HIS A 21 14.45 -10.32 4.47
C HIS A 21 15.70 -11.18 4.31
N ILE A 22 15.52 -12.48 4.05
CA ILE A 22 16.62 -13.45 4.05
C ILE A 22 17.27 -13.58 2.67
N LYS A 23 16.53 -13.27 1.59
CA LYS A 23 16.98 -13.50 0.22
C LYS A 23 17.67 -12.28 -0.39
N SER A 24 18.87 -12.49 -0.93
CA SER A 24 19.61 -11.46 -1.68
C SER A 24 19.10 -11.24 -3.11
N THR A 25 18.41 -12.23 -3.69
CA THR A 25 17.81 -12.14 -5.04
C THR A 25 16.43 -12.81 -5.04
N LEU A 26 15.49 -12.22 -5.78
CA LEU A 26 14.10 -12.68 -5.87
C LEU A 26 13.77 -13.03 -7.31
N THR A 27 13.15 -14.19 -7.52
CA THR A 27 12.60 -14.56 -8.82
C THR A 27 11.38 -13.70 -9.17
N ARG A 28 11.02 -13.61 -10.46
CA ARG A 28 9.79 -12.90 -10.88
C ARG A 28 8.53 -13.48 -10.22
N GLN A 29 8.46 -14.79 -10.02
CA GLN A 29 7.33 -15.41 -9.36
C GLN A 29 7.23 -15.01 -7.89
N GLU A 30 8.36 -14.92 -7.20
CA GLU A 30 8.43 -14.48 -5.80
C GLU A 30 8.06 -13.00 -5.65
N LEU A 31 8.49 -12.13 -6.56
CA LEU A 31 8.06 -10.73 -6.57
C LEU A 31 6.54 -10.60 -6.75
N LYS A 32 5.97 -11.33 -7.71
CA LYS A 32 4.51 -11.32 -7.95
C LYS A 32 3.73 -11.84 -6.75
N ARG A 33 4.17 -12.95 -6.16
CA ARG A 33 3.59 -13.52 -4.92
C ARG A 33 3.75 -12.55 -3.75
N GLY A 34 4.89 -11.90 -3.66
CA GLY A 34 5.23 -10.92 -2.64
C GLY A 34 4.27 -9.74 -2.69
N ALA A 35 4.16 -9.09 -3.85
CA ALA A 35 3.24 -7.97 -4.06
C ALA A 35 1.80 -8.35 -3.73
N LEU A 36 1.31 -9.49 -4.23
CA LEU A 36 -0.03 -9.97 -3.94
C LEU A 36 -0.27 -10.15 -2.43
N SER A 37 0.64 -10.87 -1.77
CA SER A 37 0.48 -11.23 -0.35
C SER A 37 0.62 -10.03 0.57
N LEU A 38 1.53 -9.11 0.27
CA LEU A 38 1.72 -7.88 1.03
C LEU A 38 0.49 -6.99 0.95
N VAL A 39 -0.01 -6.69 -0.26
CA VAL A 39 -1.21 -5.86 -0.44
C VAL A 39 -2.43 -6.48 0.22
N LYS A 40 -2.70 -7.77 -0.03
CA LYS A 40 -3.86 -8.46 0.56
C LYS A 40 -3.75 -8.58 2.07
N GLY A 41 -2.57 -8.88 2.59
CA GLY A 41 -2.32 -9.01 4.02
C GLY A 41 -2.46 -7.69 4.76
N LEU A 42 -1.91 -6.60 4.21
CA LEU A 42 -2.04 -5.27 4.78
C LEU A 42 -3.51 -4.83 4.84
N ASN A 43 -4.25 -4.99 3.74
CA ASN A 43 -5.68 -4.70 3.71
C ASN A 43 -6.48 -5.56 4.71
N ALA A 44 -6.14 -6.84 4.86
CA ALA A 44 -6.79 -7.73 5.81
C ALA A 44 -6.47 -7.39 7.28
N SER A 45 -5.24 -6.93 7.54
CA SER A 45 -4.77 -6.57 8.88
C SER A 45 -5.32 -5.24 9.37
N LYS A 46 -5.80 -4.37 8.46
CA LYS A 46 -6.21 -2.99 8.75
C LYS A 46 -5.12 -2.15 9.43
N ARG A 47 -3.84 -2.51 9.25
CA ARG A 47 -2.68 -1.71 9.70
C ARG A 47 -2.73 -0.34 9.03
N GLY A 48 -2.62 0.74 9.80
CA GLY A 48 -2.82 2.11 9.30
C GLY A 48 -4.29 2.53 9.06
N TRP A 49 -5.31 1.73 9.37
CA TRP A 49 -6.71 2.20 9.29
C TRP A 49 -7.18 2.76 10.64
N GLY A 50 -6.72 3.95 10.99
CA GLY A 50 -7.13 4.67 12.21
C GLY A 50 -5.97 5.06 13.12
N VAL A 51 -6.29 5.67 14.27
CA VAL A 51 -5.32 6.05 15.30
C VAL A 51 -4.79 4.78 15.96
N THR A 52 -3.47 4.56 15.90
CA THR A 52 -2.80 3.52 16.67
C THR A 52 -2.90 3.88 18.15
N THR A 53 -3.73 3.18 18.90
CA THR A 53 -3.84 3.32 20.36
C THR A 53 -3.08 2.19 21.03
N SER A 54 -2.13 2.49 21.91
CA SER A 54 -1.47 1.50 22.76
C SER A 54 -1.41 1.98 24.21
N ASP A 55 -1.30 1.02 25.13
CA ASP A 55 -1.27 1.30 26.57
C ASP A 55 0.09 1.85 27.03
N SER A 56 1.13 1.72 26.19
CA SER A 56 2.46 2.27 26.44
C SER A 56 3.05 3.00 25.22
N GLU A 57 3.88 4.02 25.48
CA GLU A 57 4.60 4.79 24.46
C GLU A 57 5.55 3.92 23.62
N ALA A 58 6.24 2.97 24.26
CA ALA A 58 7.16 2.07 23.56
C ALA A 58 6.42 1.17 22.54
N GLU A 59 5.24 0.66 22.93
CA GLU A 59 4.38 -0.12 22.05
C GLU A 59 3.81 0.72 20.90
N TYR A 60 3.44 1.98 21.17
CA TYR A 60 2.98 2.93 20.16
C TYR A 60 4.07 3.13 19.09
N ILE A 61 5.26 3.51 19.52
CA ILE A 61 6.40 3.80 18.65
C ILE A 61 6.74 2.57 17.80
N ASN A 62 6.82 1.39 18.41
CA ASN A 62 7.12 0.15 17.70
C ASN A 62 6.04 -0.18 16.66
N THR A 63 4.76 0.01 17.01
CA THR A 63 3.65 -0.26 16.09
C THR A 63 3.67 0.69 14.89
N VAL A 64 3.87 1.98 15.12
CA VAL A 64 3.95 3.00 14.06
C VAL A 64 5.09 2.70 13.09
N TRP A 65 6.29 2.42 13.60
CA TRP A 65 7.43 2.08 12.75
C TRP A 65 7.25 0.75 12.02
N SER A 66 6.78 -0.29 12.70
CA SER A 66 6.53 -1.59 12.08
C SER A 66 5.53 -1.50 10.93
N ASP A 67 4.45 -0.73 11.11
CA ASP A 67 3.47 -0.51 10.05
C ASP A 67 4.11 0.21 8.84
N PHE A 68 4.83 1.30 9.08
CA PHE A 68 5.52 2.05 8.04
C PHE A 68 6.55 1.20 7.29
N GLU A 69 7.31 0.35 7.99
CA GLU A 69 8.32 -0.54 7.40
C GLU A 69 7.69 -1.59 6.48
N ILE A 70 6.57 -2.21 6.88
CA ILE A 70 5.90 -3.22 6.06
C ILE A 70 5.27 -2.57 4.81
N TYR A 71 4.65 -1.39 4.94
CA TYR A 71 4.17 -0.63 3.77
C TYR A 71 5.32 -0.23 2.84
N SER A 72 6.44 0.23 3.40
CA SER A 72 7.64 0.58 2.63
C SER A 72 8.22 -0.63 1.89
N LEU A 73 8.23 -1.81 2.52
CA LEU A 73 8.63 -3.06 1.87
C LEU A 73 7.68 -3.42 0.72
N ALA A 74 6.37 -3.27 0.93
CA ALA A 74 5.38 -3.51 -0.11
C ALA A 74 5.61 -2.60 -1.33
N LEU A 75 5.81 -1.29 -1.12
CA LEU A 75 6.12 -0.35 -2.20
C LEU A 75 7.40 -0.74 -2.95
N LYS A 76 8.47 -1.13 -2.24
CA LYS A 76 9.72 -1.61 -2.87
C LYS A 76 9.49 -2.84 -3.74
N VAL A 77 8.76 -3.84 -3.25
CA VAL A 77 8.45 -5.06 -4.01
C VAL A 77 7.61 -4.74 -5.26
N ILE A 78 6.64 -3.83 -5.13
CA ILE A 78 5.82 -3.37 -6.25
C ILE A 78 6.68 -2.65 -7.29
N GLY A 79 7.59 -1.77 -6.85
CA GLY A 79 8.50 -1.03 -7.72
C GLY A 79 9.38 -1.90 -8.62
N MET A 80 9.70 -3.12 -8.18
CA MET A 80 10.47 -4.11 -8.95
C MET A 80 9.64 -4.82 -10.05
N LEU A 81 8.31 -4.74 -10.00
CA LEU A 81 7.43 -5.28 -11.03
C LEU A 81 7.29 -4.30 -12.20
N THR A 82 6.99 -4.83 -13.39
CA THR A 82 6.53 -4.00 -14.50
C THR A 82 5.07 -3.61 -14.31
N PRO A 83 4.60 -2.49 -14.91
CA PRO A 83 3.18 -2.15 -14.94
C PRO A 83 2.31 -3.30 -15.46
N THR A 84 2.76 -3.99 -16.51
CA THR A 84 2.04 -5.15 -17.08
C THR A 84 1.88 -6.28 -16.07
N GLU A 85 2.94 -6.64 -15.34
CA GLU A 85 2.85 -7.69 -14.35
C GLU A 85 1.96 -7.30 -13.18
N PHE A 86 2.02 -6.05 -12.74
CA PHE A 86 1.20 -5.57 -11.65
C PHE A 86 -0.30 -5.62 -12.00
N VAL A 87 -0.68 -5.08 -13.17
CA VAL A 87 -2.08 -5.10 -13.64
C VAL A 87 -2.59 -6.53 -13.85
N ASN A 88 -1.72 -7.49 -14.18
CA ASN A 88 -2.09 -8.91 -14.24
C ASN A 88 -2.38 -9.51 -12.85
N ILE A 89 -1.76 -9.00 -11.78
CA ILE A 89 -2.06 -9.42 -10.40
C ILE A 89 -3.33 -8.72 -9.90
N PHE A 90 -3.44 -7.41 -10.17
CA PHE A 90 -4.54 -6.55 -9.73
C PHE A 90 -5.23 -5.91 -10.94
N PRO A 91 -6.11 -6.66 -11.63
CA PRO A 91 -6.76 -6.14 -12.82
C PRO A 91 -7.69 -4.98 -12.49
N THR A 92 -7.72 -3.99 -13.37
CA THR A 92 -8.66 -2.89 -13.34
C THR A 92 -10.09 -3.40 -13.55
N LYS A 93 -11.02 -2.93 -12.73
CA LYS A 93 -12.43 -3.23 -12.98
C LYS A 93 -12.91 -2.56 -14.26
N LYS A 94 -13.71 -3.28 -15.05
CA LYS A 94 -14.37 -2.76 -16.25
C LYS A 94 -15.64 -1.99 -15.88
N GLU A 95 -15.46 -0.93 -15.10
CA GLU A 95 -16.51 0.05 -14.80
C GLU A 95 -16.31 1.23 -15.77
N TYR A 96 -17.41 1.77 -16.32
CA TYR A 96 -17.39 2.70 -17.46
C TYR A 96 -18.15 4.00 -17.20
N ASP A 97 -18.72 4.15 -16.01
CA ASP A 97 -19.55 5.29 -15.60
C ASP A 97 -18.84 6.18 -14.57
N GLY A 98 -17.51 6.10 -14.45
CA GLY A 98 -16.74 6.90 -13.48
C GLY A 98 -16.90 8.40 -13.68
N HIS A 99 -17.04 8.89 -14.93
CA HIS A 99 -17.34 10.30 -15.22
C HIS A 99 -18.65 10.78 -14.55
N LYS A 100 -19.62 9.89 -14.33
CA LYS A 100 -20.88 10.25 -13.64
C LYS A 100 -20.67 10.54 -12.17
N PHE A 101 -19.61 9.99 -11.56
CA PHE A 101 -19.34 10.05 -10.14
C PHE A 101 -17.98 10.71 -9.82
N GLU A 102 -17.33 11.33 -10.82
CA GLU A 102 -15.98 11.90 -10.70
C GLU A 102 -14.94 10.89 -10.17
N MET A 103 -15.12 9.61 -10.52
CA MET A 103 -14.23 8.51 -10.15
C MET A 103 -13.44 8.03 -11.36
N LYS A 104 -12.24 7.50 -11.12
CA LYS A 104 -11.45 6.81 -12.16
C LYS A 104 -12.25 5.60 -12.67
N ASP A 105 -12.26 5.42 -13.98
CA ASP A 105 -12.89 4.31 -14.66
C ASP A 105 -11.90 3.54 -15.55
N TYR A 106 -12.39 2.53 -16.25
CA TYR A 106 -11.54 1.74 -17.14
C TYR A 106 -10.80 2.59 -18.19
N PHE A 107 -11.47 3.58 -18.80
CA PHE A 107 -10.85 4.41 -19.83
C PHE A 107 -9.79 5.34 -19.27
N SER A 108 -10.05 5.94 -18.10
CA SER A 108 -9.10 6.77 -17.37
C SER A 108 -7.81 6.01 -17.08
N VAL A 109 -7.94 4.75 -16.63
CA VAL A 109 -6.79 3.88 -16.40
C VAL A 109 -6.07 3.55 -17.72
N GLN A 110 -6.81 3.21 -18.80
CA GLN A 110 -6.17 2.93 -20.10
C GLN A 110 -5.38 4.13 -20.63
N GLU A 111 -5.87 5.36 -20.47
CA GLU A 111 -5.12 6.56 -20.84
C GLU A 111 -3.90 6.78 -19.96
N ALA A 112 -4.03 6.64 -18.63
CA ALA A 112 -2.89 6.77 -17.72
C ALA A 112 -1.78 5.76 -18.07
N MET A 113 -2.14 4.50 -18.37
CA MET A 113 -1.20 3.44 -18.74
C MET A 113 -0.36 3.75 -19.99
N LYS A 114 -0.79 4.65 -20.88
CA LYS A 114 0.00 5.05 -22.07
C LYS A 114 1.26 5.85 -21.70
N HIS A 115 1.29 6.45 -20.51
CA HIS A 115 2.43 7.23 -20.02
C HIS A 115 3.51 6.35 -19.36
N TRP A 116 3.21 5.07 -19.13
CA TRP A 116 4.10 4.13 -18.46
C TRP A 116 4.83 3.22 -19.44
N ASN A 117 6.11 2.94 -19.17
CA ASN A 117 6.82 1.89 -19.87
C ASN A 117 6.39 0.52 -19.34
N LEU A 118 5.51 -0.14 -20.09
CA LEU A 118 4.88 -1.41 -19.71
C LEU A 118 5.83 -2.59 -19.50
N THR A 119 7.09 -2.47 -19.93
CA THR A 119 8.10 -3.55 -19.89
C THR A 119 9.25 -3.32 -18.91
N GLN A 120 9.36 -2.11 -18.35
CA GLN A 120 10.37 -1.76 -17.37
C GLN A 120 9.77 -1.78 -15.95
N PRO A 121 10.59 -1.98 -14.91
CA PRO A 121 10.13 -1.85 -13.53
C PRO A 121 9.46 -0.47 -13.30
N ILE A 122 8.43 -0.44 -12.46
CA ILE A 122 7.69 0.80 -12.13
C ILE A 122 8.66 1.85 -11.55
N GLY A 123 9.56 1.42 -10.67
CA GLY A 123 10.63 2.27 -10.15
C GLY A 123 10.65 2.37 -8.62
N ASP A 124 10.96 3.56 -8.11
CA ASP A 124 11.01 3.84 -6.67
C ASP A 124 9.62 4.02 -6.05
N SER A 125 9.58 4.30 -4.74
CA SER A 125 8.32 4.45 -4.01
C SER A 125 7.46 5.62 -4.51
N GLU A 126 8.04 6.71 -5.00
CA GLU A 126 7.28 7.86 -5.52
C GLU A 126 6.61 7.47 -6.84
N GLN A 127 7.39 6.87 -7.75
CA GLN A 127 6.87 6.34 -9.01
C GLN A 127 5.81 5.26 -8.81
N VAL A 128 5.97 4.42 -7.78
CA VAL A 128 4.96 3.42 -7.40
C VAL A 128 3.68 4.10 -6.92
N LEU A 129 3.75 5.13 -6.09
CA LEU A 129 2.56 5.83 -5.60
C LEU A 129 1.80 6.50 -6.74
N ASP A 130 2.49 7.15 -7.66
CA ASP A 130 1.90 7.74 -8.86
C ASP A 130 1.22 6.68 -9.73
N PHE A 131 1.91 5.57 -9.98
CA PHE A 131 1.36 4.45 -10.74
C PHE A 131 0.10 3.86 -10.08
N LEU A 132 0.14 3.60 -8.77
CA LEU A 132 -0.99 3.04 -8.03
C LEU A 132 -2.17 4.00 -7.95
N TRP A 133 -1.90 5.30 -7.85
CA TRP A 133 -2.93 6.33 -7.89
C TRP A 133 -3.74 6.21 -9.17
N ASP A 134 -3.09 6.02 -10.31
CA ASP A 134 -3.72 5.91 -11.63
C ASP A 134 -4.53 4.64 -11.88
N LEU A 135 -4.44 3.64 -11.01
CA LEU A 135 -5.22 2.41 -11.14
C LEU A 135 -6.59 2.50 -10.47
N TYR A 136 -7.58 1.85 -11.08
CA TYR A 136 -8.88 1.63 -10.47
C TYR A 136 -9.07 0.17 -10.04
N ASN A 137 -8.67 -0.12 -8.80
CA ASN A 137 -8.85 -1.40 -8.14
C ASN A 137 -9.05 -1.19 -6.62
N LEU A 138 -10.07 -1.83 -6.03
CA LEU A 138 -10.43 -1.62 -4.62
C LEU A 138 -9.33 -2.06 -3.64
N ASP A 139 -8.61 -3.15 -3.92
CA ASP A 139 -7.49 -3.57 -3.09
C ASP A 139 -6.38 -2.51 -3.10
N ILE A 140 -6.13 -1.92 -4.27
CA ILE A 140 -5.12 -0.85 -4.41
C ILE A 140 -5.57 0.43 -3.73
N SER A 141 -6.85 0.78 -3.84
CA SER A 141 -7.42 1.93 -3.15
C SER A 141 -7.25 1.79 -1.63
N PHE A 142 -7.56 0.61 -1.07
CA PHE A 142 -7.39 0.38 0.36
C PHE A 142 -5.94 0.32 0.81
N PHE A 143 -5.07 -0.23 -0.04
CA PHE A 143 -3.64 -0.25 0.22
C PHE A 143 -3.06 1.17 0.24
N MET A 144 -3.42 2.02 -0.72
CA MET A 144 -2.98 3.43 -0.80
C MET A 144 -3.44 4.23 0.42
N VAL A 145 -4.67 4.03 0.90
CA VAL A 145 -5.14 4.62 2.17
C VAL A 145 -4.24 4.18 3.33
N GLY A 146 -3.95 2.88 3.41
CA GLY A 146 -3.04 2.34 4.42
C GLY A 146 -1.64 2.94 4.39
N VAL A 147 -1.06 3.13 3.20
CA VAL A 147 0.23 3.80 3.02
C VAL A 147 0.16 5.23 3.55
N MET A 148 -0.79 6.04 3.10
CA MET A 148 -0.91 7.44 3.51
C MET A 148 -1.11 7.58 5.03
N SER A 149 -1.93 6.72 5.61
CA SER A 149 -2.11 6.70 7.06
C SER A 149 -0.84 6.32 7.81
N SER A 150 -0.06 5.35 7.32
CA SER A 150 1.22 4.99 7.96
C SER A 150 2.21 6.16 7.97
N VAL A 151 2.27 6.90 6.86
CA VAL A 151 3.08 8.13 6.75
C VAL A 151 2.56 9.19 7.71
N SER A 152 1.24 9.38 7.80
CA SER A 152 0.64 10.32 8.74
C SER A 152 0.95 9.95 10.19
N SER A 153 0.90 8.67 10.57
CA SER A 153 1.22 8.22 11.93
C SER A 153 2.68 8.47 12.29
N VAL A 154 3.61 8.22 11.37
CA VAL A 154 5.05 8.54 11.57
C VAL A 154 5.23 10.04 11.77
N HIS A 155 4.61 10.85 10.90
CA HIS A 155 4.64 12.30 11.00
C HIS A 155 4.10 12.78 12.35
N SER A 156 2.92 12.34 12.76
CA SER A 156 2.30 12.72 14.03
C SER A 156 3.10 12.29 15.25
N MET A 157 3.75 11.12 15.21
CA MET A 157 4.67 10.70 16.27
C MET A 157 5.90 11.62 16.37
N GLN A 158 6.39 12.15 15.24
CA GLN A 158 7.57 13.01 15.20
C GLN A 158 7.27 14.48 15.56
N THR A 159 6.10 14.99 15.15
CA THR A 159 5.76 16.42 15.26
C THR A 159 4.70 16.72 16.31
N GLY A 160 3.97 15.71 16.78
CA GLY A 160 2.79 15.86 17.63
C GLY A 160 1.54 16.31 16.87
N LYS A 161 1.57 16.38 15.53
CA LYS A 161 0.48 16.90 14.69
C LYS A 161 0.14 15.99 13.52
N GLY A 162 -1.12 15.98 13.10
CA GLY A 162 -1.56 15.36 11.85
C GLY A 162 -0.92 16.03 10.61
N LEU A 163 -0.77 15.29 9.51
CA LEU A 163 -0.29 15.88 8.24
C LEU A 163 -1.17 17.05 7.78
N ILE A 164 -2.49 16.92 7.93
CA ILE A 164 -3.46 17.98 7.58
C ILE A 164 -3.30 19.17 8.53
N GLU A 165 -3.09 18.93 9.82
CA GLU A 165 -2.89 20.00 10.80
C GLU A 165 -1.63 20.81 10.49
N ASP A 166 -0.53 20.13 10.16
CA ASP A 166 0.70 20.80 9.75
C ASP A 166 0.57 21.53 8.41
N PHE A 167 -0.09 20.91 7.42
CA PHE A 167 -0.32 21.55 6.11
C PHE A 167 -1.11 22.86 6.22
N PHE A 168 -2.15 22.88 7.06
CA PHE A 168 -2.99 24.06 7.27
C PHE A 168 -2.52 24.97 8.40
N GLY A 169 -1.43 24.63 9.09
CA GLY A 169 -0.92 25.40 10.24
C GLY A 169 -1.89 25.44 11.43
N ILE A 170 -2.69 24.39 11.61
CA ILE A 170 -3.66 24.27 12.70
C ILE A 170 -2.89 23.98 14.00
N GLU A 171 -3.21 24.71 15.06
CA GLU A 171 -2.69 24.40 16.39
C GLU A 171 -3.55 23.33 17.07
N PRO A 172 -2.95 22.37 17.78
CA PRO A 172 -3.70 21.35 18.50
C PRO A 172 -4.61 22.00 19.55
N VAL A 173 -5.89 21.60 19.55
CA VAL A 173 -6.85 22.05 20.55
C VAL A 173 -6.55 21.31 21.85
N ASN A 174 -5.99 22.02 22.84
CA ASN A 174 -5.73 21.51 24.18
C ASN A 174 -7.01 21.04 24.89
#